data_AF-A0A0A7PGG2-F1
#
_entry.id   AF-A0A0A7PGG2-F1
#
_cell.length_a   1.000
_cell.length_b   1.000
_cell.length_c   1.000
_cell.angle_alpha   90.00
_cell.angle_beta   90.00
_cell.angle_gamma   90.00
#
_symmetry.space_group_name_H-M   'P 1'
#
loop_
_entity.id
_entity.type
_entity.pdbx_description
1 polymer ?
#
loop_
_entity_poly.entity_id
_entity_poly.type
_entity_poly.pdbx_seq_one_letter_code
_entity_poly.pdbx_strand_id
1 'polypeptide(L)'
;MTELELLGWALAVATLAFLAIIGFAIWWSRRSRTVPAAPGEPREPQAPRAPREPRTPREIRLPKLPRKAAPEPDVEISPSRLARISRKTPLEIPADDEYGSEPQPAAAIDPDDVALESIALEVERAAHRAEKIDVEEVSLRLVPQIPPRDAISTNSWLGGRPRLPAGMEWPKIDDQPADFLAQINCADLPQGLWGGLGPRHGALAFFIHRRRYDMCVLHLRDPGMPVAPPYTLNDPEGWFGPHGGLALGDLAPFAVRAFPEWPVDLVAIGPGDADPRSEADPGEPGATLYDRGYDIADPAFHPFDWGSMTAMVALLEMRLDRLTPEAAPTPGADAADIAEMEQRAAINYEARKRAEEIIAIVHDSAARADFSASDATAVMAGLHAIHWVKAIATVDPETGAERIETITLPLTTHRADANLWVHDYQTMLFDRAKHAWCANPENLPAPARAFFEPWWRELADREMAAMGHEPFRHILDYDEEREAVLLELPTSGLMSRRFGDCDNLVVTIDKADLAIGDFSKLRVQVSH
;
A
#
# COMPACT_ATOMS: atom_id res chain seq x y z
N MET A 1 23.90 -46.00 -26.26
CA MET A 1 23.18 -44.87 -25.65
C MET A 1 23.76 -44.67 -24.27
N THR A 2 24.41 -43.54 -24.02
CA THR A 2 25.07 -43.25 -22.74
C THR A 2 24.03 -42.74 -21.74
N GLU A 3 24.26 -42.89 -20.42
CA GLU A 3 23.32 -42.44 -19.38
C GLU A 3 22.95 -40.94 -19.51
N LEU A 4 23.87 -40.13 -20.04
CA LEU A 4 23.65 -38.71 -20.36
C LEU A 4 22.61 -38.50 -21.47
N GLU A 5 22.56 -39.38 -22.47
CA GLU A 5 21.54 -39.31 -23.53
C GLU A 5 20.16 -39.70 -22.99
N LEU A 6 20.10 -40.65 -22.05
CA LEU A 6 18.86 -41.09 -21.40
C LEU A 6 18.28 -40.01 -20.47
N LEU A 7 19.13 -39.29 -19.74
CA LEU A 7 18.77 -38.09 -18.96
C LEU A 7 18.32 -36.92 -19.84
N GLY A 8 18.99 -36.70 -20.98
CA GLY A 8 18.60 -35.68 -21.96
C GLY A 8 17.21 -35.95 -22.55
N TRP A 9 16.91 -37.20 -22.89
CA TRP A 9 15.59 -37.61 -23.36
C TRP A 9 14.51 -37.50 -22.28
N ALA A 10 14.81 -37.87 -21.04
CA ALA A 10 13.87 -37.74 -19.92
C ALA A 10 13.50 -36.26 -19.65
N LEU A 11 14.48 -35.36 -19.69
CA LEU A 11 14.26 -33.93 -19.51
C LEU A 11 13.46 -33.32 -20.67
N ALA A 12 13.75 -33.72 -21.91
CA ALA A 12 13.00 -33.27 -23.08
C ALA A 12 11.52 -33.71 -23.04
N VAL A 13 11.26 -34.95 -22.63
CA VAL A 13 9.90 -35.49 -22.47
C VAL A 13 9.17 -34.78 -21.33
N ALA A 14 9.82 -34.55 -20.19
CA ALA A 14 9.24 -33.81 -19.07
C ALA A 14 8.88 -32.36 -19.45
N THR A 15 9.76 -31.69 -20.20
CA THR A 15 9.54 -30.31 -20.66
C THR A 15 8.38 -30.23 -21.66
N LEU A 16 8.27 -31.17 -22.59
CA LEU A 16 7.15 -31.24 -23.53
C LEU A 16 5.82 -31.56 -22.83
N ALA A 17 5.82 -32.43 -21.83
CA ALA A 17 4.63 -32.72 -21.04
C ALA A 17 4.18 -31.48 -20.24
N PHE A 18 5.12 -30.75 -19.65
CA PHE A 18 4.84 -29.50 -18.93
C PHE A 18 4.24 -28.42 -19.84
N LEU A 19 4.80 -28.23 -21.03
CA LEU A 19 4.26 -27.28 -22.02
C LEU A 19 2.88 -27.70 -22.53
N ALA A 20 2.61 -29.00 -22.69
CA ALA A 20 1.30 -29.50 -23.08
C ALA A 20 0.24 -29.27 -21.98
N ILE A 21 0.61 -29.42 -20.71
CA ILE A 21 -0.27 -29.12 -19.56
C ILE A 21 -0.60 -27.63 -19.50
N ILE A 22 0.39 -26.75 -19.66
CA ILE A 22 0.18 -25.30 -19.71
C ILE A 22 -0.70 -24.93 -20.91
N GLY A 23 -0.42 -25.47 -22.10
CA GLY A 23 -1.23 -25.25 -23.29
C GLY A 23 -2.68 -25.70 -23.11
N PHE A 24 -2.90 -26.83 -22.44
CA PHE A 24 -4.23 -27.34 -22.12
C PHE A 24 -4.97 -26.47 -21.09
N ALA A 25 -4.29 -25.99 -20.05
CA ALA A 25 -4.87 -25.07 -19.06
C ALA A 25 -5.28 -23.73 -19.69
N ILE A 26 -4.44 -23.16 -20.56
CA ILE A 26 -4.75 -21.94 -21.31
C ILE A 26 -5.92 -22.18 -22.28
N TRP A 27 -5.94 -23.31 -22.98
CA TRP A 27 -7.05 -23.65 -23.89
C TRP A 27 -8.38 -23.87 -23.14
N TRP A 28 -8.34 -24.50 -21.97
CA TRP A 28 -9.53 -24.73 -21.14
C TRP A 28 -10.10 -23.41 -20.58
N SER A 29 -9.23 -22.49 -20.12
CA SER A 29 -9.66 -21.18 -19.63
C SER A 29 -10.31 -20.30 -20.71
N ARG A 30 -10.01 -20.54 -21.99
CA ARG A 30 -10.58 -19.82 -23.14
C ARG A 30 -11.92 -20.39 -23.64
N ARG A 31 -12.38 -21.54 -23.15
CA ARG A 31 -13.70 -22.09 -23.51
C ARG A 31 -14.80 -21.52 -22.60
N SER A 32 -15.35 -20.38 -23.00
CA SER A 32 -16.57 -19.82 -22.41
C SER A 32 -17.74 -20.79 -22.56
N ARG A 33 -18.36 -21.17 -21.43
CA ARG A 33 -19.64 -21.91 -21.43
C ARG A 33 -20.73 -21.01 -22.01
N THR A 34 -21.33 -21.44 -23.11
CA THR A 34 -22.58 -20.88 -23.65
C THR A 34 -23.72 -21.11 -22.67
N VAL A 35 -24.30 -20.04 -22.14
CA VAL A 35 -25.54 -20.06 -21.34
C VAL A 35 -26.72 -20.20 -22.30
N PRO A 36 -27.67 -21.14 -22.09
CA PRO A 36 -28.88 -21.20 -22.90
C PRO A 36 -29.86 -20.09 -22.47
N ALA A 37 -30.42 -19.41 -23.47
CA ALA A 37 -31.45 -18.40 -23.32
C ALA A 37 -32.75 -19.00 -22.75
N ALA A 38 -33.37 -18.32 -21.79
CA ALA A 38 -34.75 -18.58 -21.35
C ALA A 38 -35.68 -17.42 -21.77
N PRO A 39 -36.96 -17.69 -22.10
CA PRO A 39 -37.84 -16.76 -22.81
C PRO A 39 -38.59 -15.83 -21.85
N GLY A 40 -38.93 -14.64 -22.35
CA GLY A 40 -39.60 -13.58 -21.60
C GLY A 40 -41.11 -13.74 -21.44
N GLU A 41 -41.69 -12.93 -20.55
CA GLU A 41 -42.69 -11.89 -20.86
C GLU A 41 -43.18 -11.16 -19.56
N PRO A 42 -43.87 -10.00 -19.67
CA PRO A 42 -43.68 -8.85 -18.79
C PRO A 42 -44.84 -8.57 -17.82
N ARG A 43 -44.61 -7.71 -16.80
CA ARG A 43 -45.69 -6.92 -16.19
C ARG A 43 -45.23 -5.62 -15.52
N GLU A 44 -46.11 -4.64 -15.64
CA GLU A 44 -46.03 -3.19 -15.45
C GLU A 44 -45.70 -2.64 -14.03
N PRO A 45 -45.37 -1.32 -13.94
CA PRO A 45 -44.77 -0.71 -12.75
C PRO A 45 -45.81 -0.07 -11.81
N GLN A 46 -45.59 -0.17 -10.49
CA GLN A 46 -46.28 0.65 -9.49
C GLN A 46 -45.33 1.67 -8.86
N ALA A 47 -45.83 2.91 -8.78
CA ALA A 47 -45.16 4.13 -8.34
C ALA A 47 -44.91 4.18 -6.81
N PRO A 48 -43.96 5.00 -6.34
CA PRO A 48 -43.41 4.95 -4.99
C PRO A 48 -44.23 5.75 -3.96
N ARG A 49 -44.28 5.27 -2.70
CA ARG A 49 -44.77 6.01 -1.54
C ARG A 49 -43.60 6.66 -0.78
N ALA A 50 -43.81 7.92 -0.40
CA ALA A 50 -42.88 8.81 0.28
C ALA A 50 -42.53 8.38 1.73
N PRO A 51 -41.40 8.87 2.29
CA PRO A 51 -40.83 8.39 3.55
C PRO A 51 -41.46 9.05 4.79
N ARG A 52 -41.53 8.31 5.89
CA ARG A 52 -41.81 8.84 7.23
C ARG A 52 -40.49 9.21 7.93
N GLU A 53 -40.45 10.41 8.50
CA GLU A 53 -39.33 10.96 9.27
C GLU A 53 -39.02 10.14 10.55
N PRO A 54 -37.74 10.02 10.94
CA PRO A 54 -37.33 9.35 12.17
C PRO A 54 -37.39 10.27 13.41
N ARG A 55 -37.80 9.69 14.53
CA ARG A 55 -37.77 10.28 15.87
C ARG A 55 -36.33 10.36 16.38
N THR A 56 -36.00 11.48 17.04
CA THR A 56 -34.70 11.76 17.68
C THR A 56 -34.41 10.84 18.88
N PRO A 57 -33.14 10.41 19.09
CA PRO A 57 -32.75 9.64 20.27
C PRO A 57 -32.49 10.52 21.50
N ARG A 58 -32.93 10.04 22.66
CA ARG A 58 -32.63 10.58 23.99
C ARG A 58 -31.14 10.42 24.33
N GLU A 59 -30.52 11.49 24.81
CA GLU A 59 -29.21 11.50 25.44
C GLU A 59 -29.15 10.57 26.66
N ILE A 60 -28.19 9.65 26.69
CA ILE A 60 -27.81 8.90 27.88
C ILE A 60 -26.45 9.45 28.35
N ARG A 61 -26.50 10.14 29.49
CA ARG A 61 -25.34 10.68 30.21
C ARG A 61 -24.46 9.55 30.75
N LEU A 62 -23.17 9.60 30.45
CA LEU A 62 -22.15 8.78 31.10
C LEU A 62 -21.79 9.32 32.50
N PRO A 63 -21.50 8.44 33.49
CA PRO A 63 -21.11 8.84 34.83
C PRO A 63 -19.62 9.25 34.93
N LYS A 64 -19.38 10.35 35.65
CA LYS A 64 -18.05 10.90 36.02
C LYS A 64 -17.53 10.26 37.31
N LEU A 65 -16.28 9.80 37.33
CA LEU A 65 -15.40 9.64 38.51
C LEU A 65 -13.91 9.68 38.05
N PRO A 66 -12.90 9.88 38.92
CA PRO A 66 -12.51 11.16 39.51
C PRO A 66 -11.02 11.55 39.25
N ARG A 67 -10.75 12.86 39.23
CA ARG A 67 -9.39 13.46 39.24
C ARG A 67 -8.75 13.37 40.63
N LYS A 68 -7.45 13.06 40.69
CA LYS A 68 -6.49 13.47 41.74
C LYS A 68 -5.06 13.14 41.26
N ALA A 69 -3.98 13.87 41.49
CA ALA A 69 -3.66 15.29 41.66
C ALA A 69 -2.12 15.36 41.50
N ALA A 70 -1.60 16.44 40.92
CA ALA A 70 -0.17 16.71 40.78
C ALA A 70 0.52 16.99 42.14
N PRO A 71 1.86 17.01 42.14
CA PRO A 71 2.55 18.21 42.60
C PRO A 71 3.75 18.62 41.73
N GLU A 72 3.84 19.92 41.47
CA GLU A 72 5.03 20.74 41.16
C GLU A 72 5.37 21.57 42.44
N PRO A 73 6.48 22.36 42.58
CA PRO A 73 7.25 23.05 41.52
C PRO A 73 8.78 23.24 41.77
N ASP A 74 9.36 24.13 40.94
CA ASP A 74 10.58 24.96 41.08
C ASP A 74 11.81 24.44 40.28
N VAL A 75 12.47 25.19 39.37
CA VAL A 75 12.82 26.63 39.37
C VAL A 75 13.04 27.13 37.91
N GLU A 76 12.54 28.32 37.60
CA GLU A 76 12.86 29.15 36.44
C GLU A 76 14.30 29.68 36.47
N ILE A 77 15.04 29.60 35.35
CA ILE A 77 16.00 30.66 34.96
C ILE A 77 15.95 30.83 33.43
N SER A 78 15.29 31.90 32.98
CA SER A 78 15.28 32.39 31.60
C SER A 78 16.41 33.44 31.38
N PRO A 79 16.64 33.96 30.15
CA PRO A 79 17.96 34.17 29.57
C PRO A 79 18.42 35.63 29.67
N SER A 80 19.59 35.89 30.24
CA SER A 80 20.32 37.17 30.09
C SER A 80 21.70 37.13 30.76
N ARG A 81 22.76 36.94 29.94
CA ARG A 81 24.21 37.18 30.19
C ARG A 81 24.92 36.60 28.95
N LEU A 82 25.61 37.30 28.05
CA LEU A 82 26.35 38.55 28.09
C LEU A 82 26.50 39.06 26.64
N ALA A 83 26.05 40.28 26.37
CA ALA A 83 26.56 41.10 25.28
C ALA A 83 27.19 42.36 25.88
N ARG A 84 28.39 42.74 25.41
CA ARG A 84 29.10 44.03 25.51
C ARG A 84 30.60 43.74 25.36
N ILE A 85 31.49 44.45 24.66
CA ILE A 85 31.58 45.74 23.96
C ILE A 85 32.97 45.69 23.28
N SER A 86 33.15 46.20 22.06
CA SER A 86 34.02 47.38 21.82
C SER A 86 34.18 47.71 20.33
N ARG A 87 34.10 49.01 20.07
CA ARG A 87 34.10 49.73 18.80
C ARG A 87 35.52 50.00 18.27
N LYS A 88 35.55 50.37 16.98
CA LYS A 88 36.34 51.44 16.29
C LYS A 88 37.60 51.04 15.46
N THR A 89 37.43 51.17 14.13
CA THR A 89 38.35 51.62 13.04
C THR A 89 38.98 53.01 13.32
N PRO A 90 39.96 53.58 12.53
CA PRO A 90 40.38 53.28 11.13
C PRO A 90 41.90 53.35 10.76
N LEU A 91 42.19 52.86 9.53
CA LEU A 91 43.21 53.22 8.51
C LEU A 91 44.48 54.04 8.88
N GLU A 92 45.65 53.58 8.39
CA GLU A 92 46.62 54.35 7.60
C GLU A 92 47.71 53.44 6.95
N ILE A 93 48.04 53.73 5.69
CA ILE A 93 49.13 53.20 4.81
C ILE A 93 50.26 54.25 4.87
N PRO A 94 51.60 53.95 4.89
CA PRO A 94 52.41 53.63 3.68
C PRO A 94 53.68 52.79 4.00
N ALA A 95 54.62 52.43 3.13
CA ALA A 95 55.01 52.80 1.78
C ALA A 95 55.83 51.63 1.17
N ASP A 96 56.03 51.74 -0.14
CA ASP A 96 56.95 51.08 -1.07
C ASP A 96 58.25 50.44 -0.52
N ASP A 97 58.67 49.35 -1.15
CA ASP A 97 59.98 49.29 -1.80
C ASP A 97 60.07 48.17 -2.86
N GLU A 98 60.66 48.56 -3.98
CA GLU A 98 60.94 47.83 -5.22
C GLU A 98 61.82 46.59 -5.02
N TYR A 99 61.67 45.58 -5.89
CA TYR A 99 62.80 45.05 -6.69
C TYR A 99 62.26 44.30 -7.90
N GLY A 100 62.64 44.81 -9.08
CA GLY A 100 62.22 44.30 -10.38
C GLY A 100 62.96 43.06 -10.87
N SER A 101 62.40 42.45 -11.91
CA SER A 101 63.06 41.57 -12.87
C SER A 101 62.19 41.48 -14.12
N GLU A 102 62.60 42.14 -15.20
CA GLU A 102 62.11 41.95 -16.57
C GLU A 102 63.18 41.17 -17.38
N PRO A 103 62.93 40.68 -18.61
CA PRO A 103 61.73 39.99 -19.13
C PRO A 103 62.11 38.80 -20.08
N GLN A 104 61.12 38.02 -20.54
CA GLN A 104 61.18 37.42 -21.88
C GLN A 104 59.76 37.21 -22.46
N PRO A 105 59.56 37.36 -23.79
CA PRO A 105 58.29 37.78 -24.37
C PRO A 105 57.48 36.62 -24.95
N ALA A 106 56.16 36.69 -24.88
CA ALA A 106 55.28 36.08 -25.88
C ALA A 106 53.88 36.69 -25.86
N ALA A 107 53.41 37.01 -27.07
CA ALA A 107 52.03 37.29 -27.50
C ALA A 107 51.33 38.52 -26.89
N ALA A 108 51.16 39.54 -27.73
CA ALA A 108 50.18 40.59 -27.53
C ALA A 108 48.77 39.96 -27.54
N ILE A 109 48.15 39.91 -26.36
CA ILE A 109 46.71 39.71 -26.21
C ILE A 109 46.12 41.11 -26.07
N ASP A 110 45.07 41.38 -26.82
CA ASP A 110 44.36 42.66 -26.83
C ASP A 110 43.85 42.96 -25.40
N PRO A 111 44.28 44.06 -24.74
CA PRO A 111 43.94 44.32 -23.34
C PRO A 111 42.43 44.51 -23.09
N ASP A 112 41.65 44.75 -24.15
CA ASP A 112 40.20 44.90 -24.05
C ASP A 112 39.47 43.54 -23.92
N ASP A 113 39.98 42.46 -24.52
CA ASP A 113 39.33 41.13 -24.46
C ASP A 113 39.51 40.45 -23.08
N VAL A 114 40.67 40.61 -22.46
CA VAL A 114 40.93 40.04 -21.11
C VAL A 114 40.14 40.81 -20.04
N ALA A 115 39.95 42.12 -20.22
CA ALA A 115 39.13 42.93 -19.33
C ALA A 115 37.64 42.60 -19.49
N LEU A 116 37.16 42.38 -20.73
CA LEU A 116 35.79 41.94 -21.00
C LEU A 116 35.50 40.52 -20.52
N GLU A 117 36.44 39.57 -20.68
CA GLU A 117 36.32 38.22 -20.12
C GLU A 117 36.38 38.23 -18.59
N SER A 118 37.24 39.05 -17.99
CA SER A 118 37.28 39.25 -16.54
C SER A 118 35.95 39.78 -16.02
N ILE A 119 35.40 40.83 -16.65
CA ILE A 119 34.12 41.42 -16.27
C ILE A 119 32.97 40.45 -16.52
N ALA A 120 32.99 39.68 -17.63
CA ALA A 120 31.98 38.65 -17.91
C ALA A 120 32.03 37.52 -16.87
N LEU A 121 33.22 37.06 -16.48
CA LEU A 121 33.42 36.05 -15.43
C LEU A 121 33.06 36.59 -14.04
N GLU A 122 33.27 37.87 -13.79
CA GLU A 122 32.90 38.54 -12.53
C GLU A 122 31.39 38.79 -12.46
N VAL A 123 30.74 39.09 -13.59
CA VAL A 123 29.29 39.19 -13.75
C VAL A 123 28.64 37.80 -13.66
N GLU A 124 29.23 36.75 -14.22
CA GLU A 124 28.79 35.35 -14.02
C GLU A 124 28.96 34.92 -12.55
N ARG A 125 30.09 35.24 -11.90
CA ARG A 125 30.28 34.99 -10.46
C ARG A 125 29.43 35.86 -9.56
N ALA A 126 29.04 37.05 -10.02
CA ALA A 126 28.11 37.93 -9.32
C ALA A 126 26.66 37.45 -9.51
N ALA A 127 26.30 36.94 -10.68
CA ALA A 127 25.02 36.29 -10.96
C ALA A 127 24.88 34.97 -10.17
N HIS A 128 25.94 34.15 -10.12
CA HIS A 128 25.98 32.96 -9.26
C HIS A 128 25.97 33.27 -7.75
N ARG A 129 26.41 34.47 -7.33
CA ARG A 129 26.30 34.92 -5.94
C ARG A 129 24.99 35.66 -5.62
N ALA A 130 24.28 36.18 -6.61
CA ALA A 130 23.11 37.04 -6.42
C ALA A 130 21.77 36.29 -6.44
N GLU A 131 21.72 34.98 -6.74
CA GLU A 131 20.45 34.24 -6.75
C GLU A 131 20.53 32.79 -6.23
N LYS A 132 21.47 32.48 -5.32
CA LYS A 132 21.18 31.44 -4.32
C LYS A 132 20.37 32.09 -3.23
N ILE A 133 19.05 32.16 -3.42
CA ILE A 133 18.18 32.15 -2.24
C ILE A 133 18.61 30.88 -1.51
N ASP A 134 19.19 31.04 -0.32
CA ASP A 134 19.63 29.95 0.55
C ASP A 134 18.36 29.28 1.09
N VAL A 135 17.58 28.67 0.20
CA VAL A 135 16.43 27.85 0.56
C VAL A 135 17.03 26.52 0.93
N GLU A 136 17.03 26.24 2.23
CA GLU A 136 17.42 24.95 2.76
C GLU A 136 16.63 23.86 2.01
N GLU A 137 17.37 22.97 1.34
CA GLU A 137 16.78 21.91 0.53
C GLU A 137 16.05 20.95 1.46
N VAL A 138 14.77 20.73 1.18
CA VAL A 138 13.93 19.84 1.98
C VAL A 138 13.42 18.70 1.10
N SER A 139 13.37 17.52 1.70
CA SER A 139 12.60 16.42 1.12
C SER A 139 11.20 16.36 1.71
N LEU A 140 10.29 15.69 1.03
CA LEU A 140 8.90 15.55 1.46
C LEU A 140 8.56 14.08 1.69
N ARG A 141 7.83 13.80 2.77
CA ARG A 141 7.15 12.52 3.01
C ARG A 141 5.65 12.72 2.88
N LEU A 142 5.01 11.82 2.15
CA LEU A 142 3.57 11.76 1.96
C LEU A 142 3.00 10.75 2.96
N VAL A 143 2.62 11.24 4.13
CA VAL A 143 2.23 10.40 5.29
C VAL A 143 0.73 10.11 5.25
N PRO A 144 0.29 8.86 5.08
CA PRO A 144 -1.13 8.50 5.14
C PRO A 144 -1.79 8.94 6.44
N GLN A 145 -2.95 9.59 6.35
CA GLN A 145 -3.70 10.03 7.52
C GLN A 145 -4.55 8.90 8.10
N ILE A 146 -4.19 8.39 9.28
CA ILE A 146 -4.90 7.32 9.98
C ILE A 146 -5.10 7.69 11.46
N PRO A 147 -6.32 8.02 11.92
CA PRO A 147 -7.58 8.14 11.16
C PRO A 147 -7.60 9.34 10.21
N PRO A 148 -8.46 9.34 9.17
CA PRO A 148 -8.53 10.46 8.24
C PRO A 148 -9.11 11.67 8.98
N ARG A 149 -8.51 12.84 8.76
CA ARG A 149 -9.02 14.10 9.30
C ARG A 149 -10.15 14.61 8.41
N ASP A 150 -10.81 15.70 8.84
CA ASP A 150 -11.92 16.29 8.08
C ASP A 150 -11.55 16.49 6.60
N ALA A 151 -12.39 15.98 5.70
CA ALA A 151 -12.19 16.00 4.25
C ALA A 151 -12.04 17.41 3.64
N ILE A 152 -12.35 18.45 4.42
CA ILE A 152 -12.18 19.87 4.06
C ILE A 152 -10.68 20.26 4.11
N SER A 153 -9.87 19.53 4.86
CA SER A 153 -8.44 19.82 5.06
C SER A 153 -7.51 19.04 4.11
N THR A 154 -8.02 18.03 3.41
CA THR A 154 -7.21 17.12 2.60
C THR A 154 -7.25 17.50 1.12
N ASN A 155 -6.16 18.12 0.66
CA ASN A 155 -5.97 18.57 -0.73
C ASN A 155 -4.99 17.70 -1.51
N SER A 156 -4.28 16.78 -0.84
CA SER A 156 -3.33 15.84 -1.42
C SER A 156 -3.69 14.40 -1.03
N TRP A 157 -3.61 13.48 -1.98
CA TRP A 157 -3.95 12.08 -1.76
C TRP A 157 -3.25 11.14 -2.75
N LEU A 158 -3.20 9.86 -2.37
CA LEU A 158 -2.70 8.75 -3.17
C LEU A 158 -3.87 7.81 -3.53
N GLY A 159 -3.90 7.29 -4.75
CA GLY A 159 -4.97 6.40 -5.24
C GLY A 159 -6.34 7.08 -5.34
N GLY A 160 -7.41 6.31 -5.51
CA GLY A 160 -8.77 6.85 -5.55
C GLY A 160 -9.11 7.56 -6.86
N ARG A 161 -9.76 8.72 -6.76
CA ARG A 161 -10.28 9.47 -7.93
C ARG A 161 -9.54 10.80 -8.12
N PRO A 162 -9.03 11.11 -9.33
CA PRO A 162 -8.49 12.42 -9.61
C PRO A 162 -9.60 13.49 -9.64
N ARG A 163 -9.22 14.73 -9.34
CA ARG A 163 -10.09 15.91 -9.51
C ARG A 163 -9.71 16.65 -10.79
N LEU A 164 -10.25 16.18 -11.90
CA LEU A 164 -9.99 16.77 -13.23
C LEU A 164 -10.91 17.97 -13.51
N PRO A 165 -10.43 19.01 -14.20
CA PRO A 165 -11.26 20.10 -14.70
C PRO A 165 -12.46 19.59 -15.51
N ALA A 166 -13.59 20.28 -15.41
CA ALA A 166 -14.79 19.89 -16.14
C ALA A 166 -14.55 19.87 -17.66
N GLY A 167 -14.91 18.76 -18.30
CA GLY A 167 -14.75 18.56 -19.76
C GLY A 167 -13.34 18.16 -20.21
N MET A 168 -12.37 18.02 -19.29
CA MET A 168 -11.07 17.43 -19.62
C MET A 168 -11.24 15.94 -19.94
N GLU A 169 -10.62 15.48 -21.02
CA GLU A 169 -10.59 14.05 -21.33
C GLU A 169 -9.74 13.29 -20.32
N TRP A 170 -10.10 12.02 -20.08
CA TRP A 170 -9.28 11.14 -19.24
C TRP A 170 -7.88 10.98 -19.84
N PRO A 171 -6.80 11.08 -19.04
CA PRO A 171 -5.43 10.95 -19.56
C PRO A 171 -5.19 9.59 -20.22
N LYS A 172 -4.54 9.61 -21.38
CA LYS A 172 -4.21 8.40 -22.16
C LYS A 172 -2.71 8.30 -22.37
N ILE A 173 -2.19 7.08 -22.36
CA ILE A 173 -0.82 6.74 -22.73
C ILE A 173 -0.93 5.63 -23.77
N ASP A 174 -0.35 5.85 -24.96
CA ASP A 174 -0.52 4.97 -26.14
C ASP A 174 -1.99 4.62 -26.43
N ASP A 175 -2.84 5.66 -26.49
CA ASP A 175 -4.29 5.60 -26.72
C ASP A 175 -5.10 4.79 -25.68
N GLN A 176 -4.45 4.27 -24.64
CA GLN A 176 -5.10 3.56 -23.53
C GLN A 176 -5.32 4.49 -22.34
N PRO A 177 -6.50 4.44 -21.68
CA PRO A 177 -6.72 5.14 -20.43
C PRO A 177 -5.66 4.77 -19.39
N ALA A 178 -5.02 5.78 -18.80
CA ALA A 178 -3.99 5.59 -17.78
C ALA A 178 -4.60 5.43 -16.38
N ASP A 179 -3.93 4.68 -15.51
CA ASP A 179 -4.31 4.50 -14.11
C ASP A 179 -3.84 5.70 -13.27
N PHE A 180 -4.70 6.19 -12.39
CA PHE A 180 -4.38 7.30 -11.49
C PHE A 180 -3.59 6.82 -10.26
N LEU A 181 -2.54 7.55 -9.90
CA LEU A 181 -1.65 7.21 -8.78
C LEU A 181 -1.73 8.18 -7.62
N ALA A 182 -1.77 9.49 -7.88
CA ALA A 182 -1.70 10.51 -6.85
C ALA A 182 -2.15 11.87 -7.39
N GLN A 183 -2.67 12.72 -6.51
CA GLN A 183 -2.82 14.14 -6.78
C GLN A 183 -2.32 14.95 -5.57
N ILE A 184 -1.34 15.83 -5.82
CA ILE A 184 -0.64 16.60 -4.79
C ILE A 184 -0.91 18.08 -5.01
N ASN A 185 -1.44 18.77 -4.00
CA ASN A 185 -1.67 20.20 -4.05
C ASN A 185 -0.34 20.96 -3.94
N CYS A 186 -0.01 21.73 -4.98
CA CYS A 186 1.24 22.47 -5.05
C CYS A 186 1.32 23.64 -4.08
N ALA A 187 0.17 24.16 -3.62
CA ALA A 187 0.13 25.23 -2.63
C ALA A 187 0.58 24.78 -1.23
N ASP A 188 0.51 23.48 -0.95
CA ASP A 188 0.89 22.89 0.33
C ASP A 188 2.35 22.39 0.32
N LEU A 189 3.05 22.47 -0.83
CA LEU A 189 4.46 22.06 -0.95
C LEU A 189 5.38 23.06 -0.25
N PRO A 190 6.40 22.59 0.50
CA PRO A 190 7.34 23.49 1.17
C PRO A 190 8.19 24.22 0.12
N GLN A 191 8.57 25.47 0.44
CA GLN A 191 9.28 26.32 -0.51
C GLN A 191 10.60 25.70 -0.98
N GLY A 192 11.36 25.04 -0.09
CA GLY A 192 12.64 24.40 -0.40
C GLY A 192 12.58 23.08 -1.14
N LEU A 193 11.39 22.55 -1.44
CA LEU A 193 11.29 21.32 -2.23
C LEU A 193 11.87 21.55 -3.63
N TRP A 194 12.71 20.61 -4.08
CA TRP A 194 13.42 20.68 -5.35
C TRP A 194 14.25 21.96 -5.51
N GLY A 195 14.82 22.48 -4.42
CA GLY A 195 15.58 23.72 -4.43
C GLY A 195 14.75 24.96 -4.82
N GLY A 196 13.44 24.96 -4.58
CA GLY A 196 12.56 26.05 -4.97
C GLY A 196 11.92 25.91 -6.35
N LEU A 197 12.26 24.86 -7.09
CA LEU A 197 11.75 24.63 -8.44
C LEU A 197 10.32 24.06 -8.43
N GLY A 198 9.66 24.12 -9.59
CA GLY A 198 8.33 23.55 -9.80
C GLY A 198 7.16 24.43 -9.36
N PRO A 199 5.92 23.97 -9.58
CA PRO A 199 4.73 24.76 -9.30
C PRO A 199 4.49 24.97 -7.79
N ARG A 200 3.90 26.11 -7.45
CA ARG A 200 3.43 26.46 -6.08
C ARG A 200 1.94 26.75 -6.00
N HIS A 201 1.23 26.50 -7.10
CA HIS A 201 -0.22 26.67 -7.22
C HIS A 201 -0.79 25.56 -8.09
N GLY A 202 -2.08 25.27 -7.94
CA GLY A 202 -2.73 24.14 -8.60
C GLY A 202 -2.32 22.80 -7.97
N ALA A 203 -2.43 21.71 -8.72
CA ALA A 203 -2.08 20.37 -8.29
C ALA A 203 -1.28 19.61 -9.36
N LEU A 204 -0.39 18.72 -8.94
CA LEU A 204 0.21 17.71 -9.79
C LEU A 204 -0.61 16.43 -9.71
N ALA A 205 -1.08 15.92 -10.85
CA ALA A 205 -1.79 14.65 -10.94
C ALA A 205 -0.97 13.63 -11.74
N PHE A 206 -0.75 12.45 -11.16
CA PHE A 206 0.14 11.41 -11.67
C PHE A 206 -0.67 10.25 -12.24
N PHE A 207 -0.34 9.85 -13.46
CA PHE A 207 -0.97 8.74 -14.17
C PHE A 207 0.08 7.78 -14.72
N ILE A 208 -0.19 6.48 -14.71
CA ILE A 208 0.69 5.42 -15.22
C ILE A 208 -0.02 4.58 -16.28
N HIS A 209 0.71 4.12 -17.28
CA HIS A 209 0.20 3.15 -18.24
C HIS A 209 -0.15 1.86 -17.50
N ARG A 210 -1.28 1.23 -17.79
CA ARG A 210 -1.84 0.12 -16.99
C ARG A 210 -0.95 -1.12 -16.85
N ARG A 211 0.05 -1.26 -17.72
CA ARG A 211 0.92 -2.44 -17.84
C ARG A 211 2.39 -2.13 -18.10
N ARG A 212 2.75 -0.85 -18.21
CA ARG A 212 4.12 -0.39 -18.51
C ARG A 212 4.44 0.78 -17.61
N TYR A 213 5.72 1.07 -17.46
CA TYR A 213 6.19 2.14 -16.58
C TYR A 213 6.08 3.54 -17.19
N ASP A 214 5.51 3.68 -18.39
CA ASP A 214 5.26 5.01 -18.97
C ASP A 214 4.28 5.80 -18.09
N MET A 215 4.56 7.08 -17.89
CA MET A 215 3.73 7.95 -17.06
C MET A 215 3.38 9.26 -17.76
N CYS A 216 2.30 9.86 -17.28
CA CYS A 216 1.88 11.21 -17.63
C CYS A 216 1.64 11.97 -16.33
N VAL A 217 2.26 13.15 -16.20
CA VAL A 217 2.02 14.06 -15.07
C VAL A 217 1.36 15.32 -15.61
N LEU A 218 0.27 15.73 -14.97
CA LEU A 218 -0.49 16.91 -15.33
C LEU A 218 -0.40 17.97 -14.25
N HIS A 219 -0.09 19.20 -14.64
CA HIS A 219 -0.24 20.38 -13.76
C HIS A 219 -1.63 20.99 -13.94
N LEU A 220 -2.51 20.73 -12.98
CA LEU A 220 -3.90 21.18 -12.96
C LEU A 220 -4.00 22.50 -12.20
N ARG A 221 -4.30 23.61 -12.90
CA ARG A 221 -4.44 24.93 -12.25
C ARG A 221 -5.66 25.01 -11.33
N ASP A 222 -6.78 24.50 -11.81
CA ASP A 222 -8.07 24.50 -11.10
C ASP A 222 -8.64 23.08 -11.04
N PRO A 223 -8.29 22.28 -10.01
CA PRO A 223 -8.84 20.94 -9.84
C PRO A 223 -10.37 20.96 -9.72
N GLY A 224 -11.04 20.04 -10.41
CA GLY A 224 -12.49 19.97 -10.46
C GLY A 224 -13.12 19.03 -9.42
N MET A 225 -14.22 18.40 -9.81
CA MET A 225 -14.88 17.37 -9.00
C MET A 225 -14.18 16.01 -9.17
N PRO A 226 -14.26 15.09 -8.19
CA PRO A 226 -13.73 13.74 -8.35
C PRO A 226 -14.37 13.01 -9.54
N VAL A 227 -13.54 12.42 -10.40
CA VAL A 227 -13.97 11.70 -11.61
C VAL A 227 -13.62 10.21 -11.48
N ALA A 228 -14.56 9.33 -11.83
CA ALA A 228 -14.31 7.89 -11.86
C ALA A 228 -13.57 7.49 -13.14
N PRO A 229 -12.71 6.45 -13.10
CA PRO A 229 -12.05 5.95 -14.31
C PRO A 229 -13.08 5.49 -15.35
N PRO A 230 -12.80 5.63 -16.65
CA PRO A 230 -13.70 5.23 -17.73
C PRO A 230 -13.78 3.69 -17.94
N TYR A 231 -13.29 2.90 -17.00
CA TYR A 231 -13.23 1.44 -17.02
C TYR A 231 -13.46 0.89 -15.61
N THR A 232 -13.83 -0.39 -15.53
CA THR A 232 -13.98 -1.07 -14.25
C THR A 232 -12.62 -1.39 -13.65
N LEU A 233 -12.41 -0.99 -12.40
CA LEU A 233 -11.26 -1.39 -11.61
C LEU A 233 -11.43 -2.87 -11.24
N ASN A 234 -10.69 -3.77 -11.89
CA ASN A 234 -10.43 -5.14 -11.43
C ASN A 234 -9.43 -5.86 -12.38
N ASP A 235 -8.34 -5.19 -12.78
CA ASP A 235 -7.42 -5.77 -13.77
C ASP A 235 -6.42 -6.72 -13.10
N PRO A 236 -6.48 -8.04 -13.36
CA PRO A 236 -5.53 -8.99 -12.76
C PRO A 236 -4.10 -8.79 -13.25
N GLU A 237 -3.90 -8.15 -14.40
CA GLU A 237 -2.60 -7.87 -15.00
C GLU A 237 -2.13 -6.43 -14.74
N GLY A 238 -2.88 -5.66 -13.94
CA GLY A 238 -2.55 -4.28 -13.59
C GLY A 238 -1.64 -4.15 -12.37
N TRP A 239 -1.24 -2.91 -12.07
CA TRP A 239 -0.38 -2.57 -10.92
C TRP A 239 -1.06 -2.70 -9.56
N PHE A 240 -2.39 -2.70 -9.54
CA PHE A 240 -3.17 -2.60 -8.31
C PHE A 240 -3.65 -3.97 -7.82
N GLY A 241 -3.29 -4.30 -6.59
CA GLY A 241 -3.70 -5.52 -5.95
C GLY A 241 -3.19 -5.63 -4.51
N PRO A 242 -3.77 -6.55 -3.72
CA PRO A 242 -3.32 -6.79 -2.36
C PRO A 242 -1.88 -7.29 -2.30
N HIS A 243 -1.27 -7.06 -1.16
CA HIS A 243 0.04 -7.65 -0.84
C HIS A 243 -0.11 -9.10 -0.37
N GLY A 244 0.99 -9.85 -0.47
CA GLY A 244 1.02 -11.27 -0.16
C GLY A 244 0.30 -12.17 -1.18
N GLY A 245 -0.11 -13.35 -0.71
CA GLY A 245 -0.66 -14.43 -1.54
C GLY A 245 -2.06 -14.19 -2.07
N LEU A 246 -2.81 -13.21 -1.57
CA LEU A 246 -4.19 -12.94 -1.97
C LEU A 246 -4.33 -12.57 -3.46
N ALA A 247 -3.29 -11.97 -4.05
CA ALA A 247 -3.30 -11.58 -5.46
C ALA A 247 -3.11 -12.77 -6.43
N LEU A 248 -2.80 -13.96 -5.93
CA LEU A 248 -2.36 -15.13 -6.69
C LEU A 248 -3.20 -16.38 -6.37
N GLY A 249 -3.12 -17.38 -7.25
CA GLY A 249 -3.70 -18.71 -7.01
C GLY A 249 -5.22 -18.71 -6.87
N ASP A 250 -5.73 -19.57 -6.00
CA ASP A 250 -7.17 -19.77 -5.75
C ASP A 250 -7.80 -18.65 -4.90
N LEU A 251 -6.98 -17.78 -4.28
CA LEU A 251 -7.44 -16.62 -3.52
C LEU A 251 -7.64 -15.36 -4.38
N ALA A 252 -7.11 -15.33 -5.61
CA ALA A 252 -7.21 -14.20 -6.52
C ALA A 252 -8.64 -13.65 -6.76
N PRO A 253 -9.72 -14.46 -6.77
CA PRO A 253 -11.08 -13.94 -6.91
C PRO A 253 -11.57 -13.06 -5.75
N PHE A 254 -10.93 -13.14 -4.58
CA PHE A 254 -11.31 -12.36 -3.40
C PHE A 254 -10.60 -11.01 -3.30
N ALA A 255 -9.55 -10.80 -4.10
CA ALA A 255 -8.73 -9.60 -4.11
C ALA A 255 -9.50 -8.37 -4.63
N VAL A 256 -9.36 -7.24 -3.93
CA VAL A 256 -9.80 -5.94 -4.43
C VAL A 256 -8.66 -5.30 -5.21
N ARG A 257 -8.80 -5.25 -6.55
CA ARG A 257 -7.78 -4.70 -7.46
C ARG A 257 -8.06 -3.24 -7.79
N ALA A 258 -7.90 -2.41 -6.76
CA ALA A 258 -8.00 -0.97 -6.85
C ALA A 258 -6.99 -0.33 -5.90
N PHE A 259 -6.60 0.92 -6.18
CA PHE A 259 -5.82 1.73 -5.26
C PHE A 259 -6.80 2.60 -4.45
N PRO A 260 -7.05 2.31 -3.17
CA PRO A 260 -7.97 3.12 -2.37
C PRO A 260 -7.46 4.55 -2.21
N GLU A 261 -8.37 5.49 -2.01
CA GLU A 261 -8.03 6.91 -1.78
C GLU A 261 -7.44 7.08 -0.38
N TRP A 262 -6.14 7.36 -0.30
CA TRP A 262 -5.41 7.63 0.93
C TRP A 262 -5.10 9.12 1.02
N PRO A 263 -5.78 9.88 1.88
CA PRO A 263 -5.38 11.25 2.15
C PRO A 263 -4.01 11.26 2.82
N VAL A 264 -3.16 12.23 2.46
CA VAL A 264 -1.79 12.33 2.98
C VAL A 264 -1.50 13.70 3.60
N ASP A 265 -0.76 13.68 4.71
CA ASP A 265 -0.06 14.84 5.25
C ASP A 265 1.27 15.03 4.49
N LEU A 266 1.57 16.27 4.15
CA LEU A 266 2.83 16.66 3.52
C LEU A 266 3.82 17.05 4.61
N VAL A 267 4.77 16.18 4.93
CA VAL A 267 5.76 16.40 6.01
C VAL A 267 7.12 16.72 5.40
N ALA A 268 7.58 17.96 5.59
CA ALA A 268 8.90 18.41 5.15
C ALA A 268 9.98 17.90 6.11
N ILE A 269 11.08 17.40 5.54
CA ILE A 269 12.25 16.89 6.26
C ILE A 269 13.45 17.73 5.86
N GLY A 270 13.97 18.52 6.79
CA GLY A 270 15.17 19.30 6.60
C GLY A 270 16.44 18.50 6.91
N PRO A 271 17.63 19.06 6.58
CA PRO A 271 18.91 18.47 6.93
C PRO A 271 19.05 18.23 8.44
N GLY A 272 19.22 16.95 8.82
CA GLY A 272 19.40 16.55 10.23
C GLY A 272 18.10 16.38 11.03
N ASP A 273 16.94 16.63 10.44
CA ASP A 273 15.65 16.26 11.04
C ASP A 273 15.46 14.75 11.04
N ALA A 274 14.69 14.25 12.00
CA ALA A 274 14.32 12.84 12.03
C ALA A 274 13.33 12.52 10.91
N ASP A 275 13.65 11.53 10.07
CA ASP A 275 12.72 11.02 9.07
C ASP A 275 11.61 10.21 9.77
N PRO A 276 10.32 10.50 9.55
CA PRO A 276 9.22 9.70 10.08
C PRO A 276 9.11 8.31 9.44
N ARG A 277 9.77 8.09 8.29
CA ARG A 277 9.77 6.80 7.62
C ARG A 277 10.57 5.76 8.43
N SER A 278 9.98 4.59 8.62
CA SER A 278 10.65 3.42 9.21
C SER A 278 11.31 2.56 8.14
N GLU A 279 12.52 2.06 8.40
CA GLU A 279 13.22 1.09 7.54
C GLU A 279 12.87 -0.37 7.86
N ALA A 280 11.98 -0.62 8.82
CA ALA A 280 11.57 -1.97 9.20
C ALA A 280 10.80 -2.69 8.08
N ASP A 281 10.89 -4.03 8.05
CA ASP A 281 10.26 -4.86 7.02
C ASP A 281 8.73 -4.74 7.05
N PRO A 282 8.05 -4.22 6.00
CA PRO A 282 6.60 -4.09 5.99
C PRO A 282 5.83 -5.42 6.19
N GLY A 283 6.45 -6.58 5.97
CA GLY A 283 5.85 -7.90 6.23
C GLY A 283 5.81 -8.30 7.71
N GLU A 284 6.64 -7.71 8.57
CA GLU A 284 6.82 -8.09 9.97
C GLU A 284 5.53 -8.03 10.83
N PRO A 285 4.65 -7.01 10.71
CA PRO A 285 3.43 -6.98 11.52
C PRO A 285 2.49 -8.15 11.20
N GLY A 286 2.40 -8.52 9.92
CA GLY A 286 1.63 -9.67 9.47
C GLY A 286 2.23 -10.99 9.92
N ALA A 287 3.56 -11.14 9.82
CA ALA A 287 4.28 -12.31 10.32
C ALA A 287 4.11 -12.48 11.84
N THR A 288 4.21 -11.40 12.60
CA THR A 288 4.03 -11.40 14.06
C THR A 288 2.62 -11.85 14.45
N LEU A 289 1.58 -11.37 13.74
CA LEU A 289 0.20 -11.82 13.97
C LEU A 289 0.03 -13.31 13.62
N TYR A 290 0.61 -13.74 12.51
CA TYR A 290 0.58 -15.13 12.07
C TYR A 290 1.18 -16.06 13.14
N ASP A 291 2.39 -15.75 13.60
CA ASP A 291 3.14 -16.58 14.55
C ASP A 291 2.50 -16.63 15.94
N ARG A 292 1.92 -15.50 16.42
CA ARG A 292 1.28 -15.44 17.73
C ARG A 292 0.00 -16.28 17.82
N GLY A 293 -0.68 -16.51 16.69
CA GLY A 293 -2.03 -17.07 16.67
C GLY A 293 -3.10 -16.07 17.14
N TYR A 294 -4.32 -16.25 16.65
CA TYR A 294 -5.46 -15.37 16.93
C TYR A 294 -6.77 -16.10 16.65
N ASP A 295 -7.90 -15.52 17.04
CA ASP A 295 -9.23 -16.08 16.78
C ASP A 295 -10.10 -15.05 16.05
N ILE A 296 -10.60 -15.41 14.87
CA ILE A 296 -11.47 -14.51 14.08
C ILE A 296 -12.89 -14.40 14.64
N ALA A 297 -13.23 -15.15 15.69
CA ALA A 297 -14.44 -14.91 16.48
C ALA A 297 -14.36 -13.60 17.29
N ASP A 298 -13.17 -13.00 17.44
CA ASP A 298 -13.03 -11.64 17.97
C ASP A 298 -13.81 -10.64 17.07
N PRO A 299 -14.65 -9.76 17.65
CA PRO A 299 -15.39 -8.74 16.91
C PRO A 299 -14.56 -7.87 15.94
N ALA A 300 -13.24 -7.75 16.15
CA ALA A 300 -12.34 -7.06 15.23
C ALA A 300 -12.28 -7.71 13.84
N PHE A 301 -12.54 -9.01 13.73
CA PHE A 301 -12.52 -9.76 12.48
C PHE A 301 -13.91 -10.13 11.96
N HIS A 302 -14.98 -9.61 12.54
CA HIS A 302 -16.32 -9.92 12.03
C HIS A 302 -16.52 -9.28 10.65
N PRO A 303 -17.23 -9.95 9.73
CA PRO A 303 -17.74 -9.29 8.53
C PRO A 303 -18.52 -8.02 8.88
N PHE A 304 -18.39 -6.98 8.07
CA PHE A 304 -18.99 -5.67 8.31
C PHE A 304 -20.05 -5.27 7.26
N ASP A 305 -20.21 -6.07 6.21
CA ASP A 305 -21.22 -5.94 5.17
C ASP A 305 -21.50 -7.31 4.50
N TRP A 306 -22.49 -7.37 3.60
CA TRP A 306 -22.76 -8.59 2.83
C TRP A 306 -21.58 -8.99 1.94
N GLY A 307 -20.81 -8.02 1.44
CA GLY A 307 -19.67 -8.27 0.57
C GLY A 307 -18.52 -9.00 1.27
N SER A 308 -18.28 -8.73 2.55
CA SER A 308 -17.28 -9.41 3.39
C SER A 308 -17.82 -10.73 3.94
N MET A 309 -19.12 -10.81 4.29
CA MET A 309 -19.76 -12.03 4.80
C MET A 309 -19.82 -13.13 3.73
N THR A 310 -20.25 -12.80 2.52
CA THR A 310 -20.33 -13.78 1.41
C THR A 310 -18.95 -14.22 0.95
N ALA A 311 -17.97 -13.31 0.93
CA ALA A 311 -16.58 -13.64 0.64
C ALA A 311 -15.96 -14.58 1.71
N MET A 312 -16.28 -14.35 2.99
CA MET A 312 -15.89 -15.25 4.09
C MET A 312 -16.43 -16.67 3.90
N VAL A 313 -17.73 -16.80 3.62
CA VAL A 313 -18.38 -18.09 3.43
C VAL A 313 -17.86 -18.81 2.18
N ALA A 314 -17.69 -18.11 1.07
CA ALA A 314 -17.13 -18.70 -0.14
C ALA A 314 -15.68 -19.18 0.06
N LEU A 315 -14.88 -18.45 0.84
CA LEU A 315 -13.53 -18.86 1.22
C LEU A 315 -13.54 -20.08 2.15
N LEU A 316 -14.46 -20.12 3.13
CA LEU A 316 -14.65 -21.28 3.99
C LEU A 316 -15.05 -22.51 3.15
N GLU A 317 -16.05 -22.40 2.28
CA GLU A 317 -16.49 -23.45 1.35
C GLU A 317 -15.30 -24.03 0.56
N MET A 318 -14.47 -23.17 -0.01
CA MET A 318 -13.27 -23.56 -0.77
C MET A 318 -12.26 -24.36 0.07
N ARG A 319 -12.28 -24.20 1.40
CA ARG A 319 -11.32 -24.81 2.32
C ARG A 319 -11.89 -26.01 3.08
N LEU A 320 -13.21 -26.19 3.13
CA LEU A 320 -13.84 -27.29 3.87
C LEU A 320 -13.44 -28.68 3.36
N ASP A 321 -13.09 -28.84 2.08
CA ASP A 321 -12.62 -30.12 1.56
C ASP A 321 -11.32 -30.59 2.24
N ARG A 322 -10.53 -29.67 2.80
CA ARG A 322 -9.30 -29.99 3.58
C ARG A 322 -9.60 -30.66 4.92
N LEU A 323 -10.85 -30.62 5.41
CA LEU A 323 -11.26 -31.34 6.62
C LEU A 323 -11.42 -32.84 6.38
N THR A 324 -11.63 -33.26 5.13
CA THR A 324 -11.79 -34.68 4.80
C THR A 324 -10.41 -35.31 4.61
N PRO A 325 -9.95 -36.22 5.47
CA PRO A 325 -8.70 -36.93 5.21
C PRO A 325 -8.86 -37.94 4.07
N GLU A 326 -7.96 -37.90 3.08
CA GLU A 326 -7.79 -38.94 2.05
C GLU A 326 -6.86 -40.09 2.48
N ALA A 327 -6.24 -40.02 3.66
CA ALA A 327 -5.22 -40.99 4.05
C ALA A 327 -5.83 -42.31 4.55
N ALA A 328 -5.62 -43.39 3.79
CA ALA A 328 -5.78 -44.75 4.27
C ALA A 328 -4.76 -45.01 5.40
N PRO A 329 -5.07 -45.87 6.38
CA PRO A 329 -4.13 -46.19 7.45
C PRO A 329 -2.86 -46.79 6.86
N THR A 330 -1.70 -46.40 7.38
CA THR A 330 -0.40 -46.93 6.95
C THR A 330 -0.40 -48.46 7.12
N PRO A 331 0.07 -49.24 6.13
CA PRO A 331 0.15 -50.69 6.25
C PRO A 331 0.97 -51.09 7.50
N GLY A 332 0.31 -51.77 8.45
CA GLY A 332 0.94 -52.18 9.72
C GLY A 332 0.72 -51.22 10.90
N ALA A 333 -0.08 -50.16 10.74
CA ALA A 333 -0.55 -49.34 11.86
C ALA A 333 -1.29 -50.21 12.89
N ASP A 334 -1.10 -49.90 14.17
CA ASP A 334 -1.76 -50.65 15.23
C ASP A 334 -3.25 -50.27 15.34
N ALA A 335 -4.00 -51.05 16.11
CA ALA A 335 -5.44 -50.82 16.25
C ALA A 335 -5.79 -49.50 16.97
N ALA A 336 -4.88 -48.97 17.80
CA ALA A 336 -5.10 -47.71 18.51
C ALA A 336 -4.94 -46.52 17.57
N ASP A 337 -3.90 -46.54 16.72
CA ASP A 337 -3.64 -45.53 15.70
C ASP A 337 -4.79 -45.45 14.68
N ILE A 338 -5.33 -46.60 14.26
CA ILE A 338 -6.48 -46.67 13.37
C ILE A 338 -7.72 -46.05 14.04
N ALA A 339 -7.99 -46.39 15.30
CA ALA A 339 -9.13 -45.85 16.04
C ALA A 339 -9.02 -44.33 16.25
N GLU A 340 -7.83 -43.82 16.55
CA GLU A 340 -7.59 -42.37 16.65
C GLU A 340 -7.79 -41.67 15.30
N MET A 341 -7.30 -42.26 14.21
CA MET A 341 -7.53 -41.74 12.86
C MET A 341 -9.03 -41.69 12.50
N GLU A 342 -9.78 -42.76 12.77
CA GLU A 342 -11.23 -42.80 12.55
C GLU A 342 -11.99 -41.77 13.39
N GLN A 343 -11.59 -41.60 14.66
CA GLN A 343 -12.18 -40.58 15.54
C GLN A 343 -11.94 -39.16 15.02
N ARG A 344 -10.72 -38.84 14.58
CA ARG A 344 -10.41 -37.54 13.97
C ARG A 344 -11.23 -37.29 12.71
N ALA A 345 -11.33 -38.29 11.83
CA ALA A 345 -12.14 -38.22 10.62
C ALA A 345 -13.63 -37.97 10.94
N ALA A 346 -14.18 -38.64 11.95
CA ALA A 346 -15.56 -38.45 12.38
C ALA A 346 -15.82 -37.02 12.91
N ILE A 347 -14.90 -36.47 13.71
CA ILE A 347 -15.01 -35.09 14.21
C ILE A 347 -14.96 -34.09 13.05
N ASN A 348 -14.01 -34.26 12.12
CA ASN A 348 -13.88 -33.35 10.99
C ASN A 348 -15.04 -33.44 10.00
N TYR A 349 -15.62 -34.64 9.82
CA TYR A 349 -16.83 -34.83 9.02
C TYR A 349 -18.03 -34.07 9.62
N GLU A 350 -18.23 -34.18 10.93
CA GLU A 350 -19.29 -33.42 11.62
C GLU A 350 -19.02 -31.91 11.57
N ALA A 351 -17.76 -31.49 11.74
CA ALA A 351 -17.37 -30.08 11.62
C ALA A 351 -17.71 -29.50 10.25
N ARG A 352 -17.40 -30.23 9.18
CA ARG A 352 -17.76 -29.86 7.80
C ARG A 352 -19.27 -29.70 7.65
N LYS A 353 -20.06 -30.69 8.06
CA LYS A 353 -21.51 -30.67 7.91
C LYS A 353 -22.14 -29.46 8.62
N ARG A 354 -21.71 -29.17 9.85
CA ARG A 354 -22.22 -28.02 10.61
C ARG A 354 -21.79 -26.69 9.99
N ALA A 355 -20.61 -26.62 9.39
CA ALA A 355 -20.18 -25.43 8.66
C ALA A 355 -21.03 -25.22 7.39
N GLU A 356 -21.32 -26.28 6.63
CA GLU A 356 -22.20 -26.24 5.45
C GLU A 356 -23.62 -25.76 5.79
N GLU A 357 -24.15 -26.10 6.97
CA GLU A 357 -25.44 -25.59 7.46
C GLU A 357 -25.40 -24.06 7.69
N ILE A 358 -24.33 -23.54 8.32
CA ILE A 358 -24.16 -22.09 8.53
C ILE A 358 -24.01 -21.36 7.20
N ILE A 359 -23.22 -21.91 6.28
CA ILE A 359 -23.02 -21.40 4.91
C ILE A 359 -24.37 -21.26 4.19
N ALA A 360 -25.22 -22.29 4.24
CA ALA A 360 -26.53 -22.26 3.61
C ALA A 360 -27.44 -21.16 4.20
N ILE A 361 -27.40 -20.95 5.52
CA ILE A 361 -28.15 -19.88 6.20
C ILE A 361 -27.67 -18.50 5.73
N VAL A 362 -26.36 -18.30 5.60
CA VAL A 362 -25.78 -17.04 5.12
C VAL A 362 -26.22 -16.76 3.68
N HIS A 363 -26.16 -17.76 2.79
CA HIS A 363 -26.60 -17.61 1.40
C HIS A 363 -28.10 -17.27 1.29
N ASP A 364 -28.97 -17.90 2.09
CA ASP A 364 -30.40 -17.58 2.07
C ASP A 364 -30.67 -16.16 2.61
N SER A 365 -29.94 -15.74 3.65
CA SER A 365 -30.10 -14.43 4.28
C SER A 365 -29.62 -13.30 3.36
N ALA A 366 -28.47 -13.48 2.69
CA ALA A 366 -27.91 -12.50 1.77
C ALA A 366 -28.85 -12.17 0.58
N ALA A 367 -29.72 -13.13 0.20
CA ALA A 367 -30.68 -12.94 -0.88
C ALA A 367 -31.98 -12.22 -0.43
N ARG A 368 -32.23 -12.08 0.87
CA ARG A 368 -33.55 -11.72 1.41
C ARG A 368 -33.56 -10.61 2.44
N ALA A 369 -32.44 -10.33 3.09
CA ALA A 369 -32.36 -9.41 4.23
C ALA A 369 -31.25 -8.37 4.06
N ASP A 370 -31.41 -7.25 4.73
CA ASP A 370 -30.33 -6.28 4.92
C ASP A 370 -29.27 -6.84 5.88
N PHE A 371 -28.04 -6.38 5.73
CA PHE A 371 -26.94 -6.82 6.57
C PHE A 371 -27.10 -6.27 8.00
N SER A 372 -26.83 -7.11 9.00
CA SER A 372 -26.78 -6.71 10.41
C SER A 372 -25.51 -7.20 11.09
N ALA A 373 -24.88 -6.32 11.88
CA ALA A 373 -23.74 -6.69 12.73
C ALA A 373 -24.09 -7.79 13.74
N SER A 374 -25.35 -7.86 14.21
CA SER A 374 -25.81 -8.95 15.08
C SER A 374 -25.73 -10.30 14.40
N ASP A 375 -26.04 -10.35 13.11
CA ASP A 375 -26.07 -11.58 12.34
C ASP A 375 -24.65 -12.04 12.05
N ALA A 376 -23.74 -11.10 11.77
CA ALA A 376 -22.31 -11.39 11.70
C ALA A 376 -21.78 -11.98 13.00
N THR A 377 -22.10 -11.39 14.16
CA THR A 377 -21.72 -11.94 15.46
C THR A 377 -22.30 -13.34 15.71
N ALA A 378 -23.55 -13.58 15.31
CA ALA A 378 -24.18 -14.90 15.47
C ALA A 378 -23.51 -15.97 14.58
N VAL A 379 -23.20 -15.63 13.33
CA VAL A 379 -22.46 -16.51 12.41
C VAL A 379 -21.08 -16.84 12.98
N MET A 380 -20.33 -15.84 13.44
CA MET A 380 -18.99 -16.05 14.02
C MET A 380 -19.03 -16.88 15.30
N ALA A 381 -20.04 -16.66 16.16
CA ALA A 381 -20.25 -17.50 17.34
C ALA A 381 -20.60 -18.96 16.96
N GLY A 382 -21.41 -19.15 15.92
CA GLY A 382 -21.75 -20.47 15.38
C GLY A 382 -20.53 -21.21 14.84
N LEU A 383 -19.68 -20.54 14.06
CA LEU A 383 -18.44 -21.09 13.54
C LEU A 383 -17.44 -21.41 14.65
N HIS A 384 -17.31 -20.54 15.67
CA HIS A 384 -16.43 -20.77 16.81
C HIS A 384 -16.87 -22.00 17.65
N ALA A 385 -18.16 -22.30 17.71
CA ALA A 385 -18.65 -23.49 18.41
C ALA A 385 -18.29 -24.81 17.70
N ILE A 386 -17.95 -24.76 16.40
CA ILE A 386 -17.57 -25.93 15.62
C ILE A 386 -16.08 -26.18 15.81
N HIS A 387 -15.73 -27.37 16.29
CA HIS A 387 -14.35 -27.78 16.51
C HIS A 387 -13.91 -28.79 15.45
N TRP A 388 -12.67 -28.69 15.01
CA TRP A 388 -12.01 -29.64 14.12
C TRP A 388 -10.70 -30.11 14.74
N VAL A 389 -10.17 -31.21 14.22
CA VAL A 389 -9.01 -31.90 14.77
C VAL A 389 -7.92 -32.05 13.70
N LYS A 390 -6.69 -31.71 14.07
CA LYS A 390 -5.50 -31.91 13.22
C LYS A 390 -4.45 -32.74 13.94
N ALA A 391 -3.84 -33.66 13.21
CA ALA A 391 -2.62 -34.34 13.63
C ALA A 391 -1.41 -33.56 13.12
N ILE A 392 -0.46 -33.31 14.00
CA ILE A 392 0.77 -32.56 13.69
C ILE A 392 1.95 -33.47 13.98
N ALA A 393 2.67 -33.81 12.93
CA ALA A 393 3.93 -34.52 13.02
C ALA A 393 5.06 -33.52 13.26
N THR A 394 5.82 -33.73 14.33
CA THR A 394 7.05 -33.00 14.64
C THR A 394 8.20 -34.00 14.70
N VAL A 395 9.31 -33.67 14.06
CA VAL A 395 10.52 -34.51 14.13
C VAL A 395 11.44 -33.93 15.18
N ASP A 396 11.81 -34.73 16.17
CA ASP A 396 12.80 -34.37 17.17
C ASP A 396 14.16 -34.15 16.47
N PRO A 397 14.76 -32.96 16.56
CA PRO A 397 15.99 -32.64 15.84
C PRO A 397 17.23 -33.39 16.38
N GLU A 398 17.20 -33.87 17.62
CA GLU A 398 18.32 -34.59 18.23
C GLU A 398 18.23 -36.10 17.99
N THR A 399 17.02 -36.65 18.05
CA THR A 399 16.81 -38.11 17.96
C THR A 399 16.31 -38.58 16.60
N GLY A 400 15.78 -37.66 15.77
CA GLY A 400 15.11 -37.98 14.51
C GLY A 400 13.77 -38.70 14.69
N ALA A 401 13.27 -38.83 15.92
CA ALA A 401 12.00 -39.49 16.20
C ALA A 401 10.82 -38.59 15.83
N GLU A 402 9.81 -39.17 15.19
CA GLU A 402 8.56 -38.48 14.89
C GLU A 402 7.63 -38.51 16.11
N ARG A 403 7.14 -37.35 16.51
CA ARG A 403 6.13 -37.16 17.55
C ARG A 403 4.87 -36.59 16.90
N ILE A 404 3.78 -37.33 17.01
CA ILE A 404 2.46 -36.90 16.54
C ILE A 404 1.71 -36.29 17.73
N GLU A 405 1.27 -35.05 17.57
CA GLU A 405 0.36 -34.38 18.49
C GLU A 405 -0.99 -34.17 17.81
N THR A 406 -2.07 -34.60 18.46
CA THR A 406 -3.43 -34.33 18.00
C THR A 406 -3.97 -33.11 18.73
N ILE A 407 -4.42 -32.13 17.97
CA ILE A 407 -4.92 -30.86 18.48
C ILE A 407 -6.37 -30.64 18.05
N THR A 408 -7.19 -30.10 18.93
CA THR A 408 -8.59 -29.74 18.64
C THR A 408 -8.74 -28.23 18.74
N LEU A 409 -9.26 -27.60 17.70
CA LEU A 409 -9.40 -26.15 17.61
C LEU A 409 -10.81 -25.77 17.12
N PRO A 410 -11.38 -24.64 17.57
CA PRO A 410 -12.47 -23.98 16.86
C PRO A 410 -12.13 -23.74 15.39
N LEU A 411 -13.13 -23.75 14.50
CA LEU A 411 -12.93 -23.39 13.10
C LEU A 411 -12.42 -21.95 12.94
N THR A 412 -12.63 -21.08 13.91
CA THR A 412 -12.22 -19.67 13.87
C THR A 412 -10.81 -19.42 14.43
N THR A 413 -10.15 -20.43 15.00
CA THR A 413 -8.83 -20.22 15.62
C THR A 413 -7.71 -20.44 14.61
N HIS A 414 -6.83 -19.45 14.48
CA HIS A 414 -5.58 -19.53 13.75
C HIS A 414 -4.45 -20.10 14.62
N ARG A 415 -3.70 -21.05 14.05
CA ARG A 415 -2.40 -21.51 14.56
C ARG A 415 -1.49 -21.82 13.37
N ALA A 416 -0.24 -21.37 13.40
CA ALA A 416 0.68 -21.45 12.26
C ALA A 416 0.88 -22.88 11.72
N ASP A 417 0.94 -23.88 12.61
CA ASP A 417 1.08 -25.31 12.30
C ASP A 417 -0.27 -26.01 12.01
N ALA A 418 -1.39 -25.32 12.21
CA ALA A 418 -2.75 -25.82 12.04
C ALA A 418 -3.69 -24.80 11.39
N ASN A 419 -3.24 -24.17 10.31
CA ASN A 419 -4.06 -23.22 9.56
C ASN A 419 -4.95 -23.96 8.53
N LEU A 420 -6.27 -23.82 8.68
CA LEU A 420 -7.26 -24.37 7.74
C LEU A 420 -7.70 -23.31 6.70
N TRP A 421 -8.22 -22.19 7.19
CA TRP A 421 -8.79 -21.10 6.38
C TRP A 421 -8.69 -19.71 7.04
N VAL A 422 -8.38 -19.65 8.34
CA VAL A 422 -8.49 -18.44 9.15
C VAL A 422 -7.52 -17.34 8.67
N HIS A 423 -6.30 -17.70 8.28
CA HIS A 423 -5.34 -16.73 7.74
C HIS A 423 -5.73 -16.22 6.36
N ASP A 424 -6.26 -17.09 5.50
CA ASP A 424 -6.76 -16.71 4.17
C ASP A 424 -7.92 -15.70 4.33
N TYR A 425 -8.82 -15.96 5.27
CA TYR A 425 -9.90 -15.02 5.62
C TYR A 425 -9.37 -13.70 6.17
N GLN A 426 -8.43 -13.73 7.11
CA GLN A 426 -7.86 -12.51 7.70
C GLN A 426 -7.17 -11.65 6.64
N THR A 427 -6.43 -12.26 5.70
CA THR A 427 -5.78 -11.57 4.58
C THR A 427 -6.82 -10.92 3.66
N MET A 428 -7.88 -11.66 3.30
CA MET A 428 -9.00 -11.11 2.53
C MET A 428 -9.70 -9.97 3.27
N LEU A 429 -9.98 -10.13 4.56
CA LEU A 429 -10.68 -9.14 5.37
C LEU A 429 -9.85 -7.86 5.51
N PHE A 430 -8.54 -7.98 5.73
CA PHE A 430 -7.62 -6.84 5.75
C PHE A 430 -7.74 -6.02 4.46
N ASP A 431 -7.72 -6.71 3.31
CA ASP A 431 -7.83 -6.05 2.01
C ASP A 431 -9.17 -5.31 1.84
N ARG A 432 -10.29 -5.96 2.19
CA ARG A 432 -11.61 -5.33 2.10
C ARG A 432 -11.78 -4.19 3.11
N ALA A 433 -11.23 -4.34 4.32
CA ALA A 433 -11.38 -3.39 5.42
C ALA A 433 -10.76 -2.04 5.06
N LYS A 434 -9.53 -2.02 4.52
CA LYS A 434 -8.90 -0.75 4.10
C LYS A 434 -9.69 -0.04 3.01
N HIS A 435 -10.25 -0.78 2.04
CA HIS A 435 -11.06 -0.20 0.98
C HIS A 435 -12.36 0.40 1.51
N ALA A 436 -13.05 -0.31 2.40
CA ALA A 436 -14.27 0.17 3.05
C ALA A 436 -13.99 1.41 3.91
N TRP A 437 -12.89 1.40 4.66
CA TRP A 437 -12.48 2.48 5.55
C TRP A 437 -12.06 3.75 4.80
N CYS A 438 -11.28 3.62 3.71
CA CYS A 438 -10.91 4.76 2.86
C CYS A 438 -12.14 5.40 2.21
N ALA A 439 -13.17 4.61 1.88
CA ALA A 439 -14.42 5.16 1.35
C ALA A 439 -15.21 5.91 2.43
N ASN A 440 -15.30 5.36 3.64
CA ASN A 440 -15.87 5.99 4.82
C ASN A 440 -15.47 5.19 6.08
N PRO A 441 -14.77 5.77 7.06
CA PRO A 441 -14.37 5.05 8.28
C PRO A 441 -15.53 4.43 9.06
N GLU A 442 -16.73 5.01 8.96
CA GLU A 442 -17.94 4.49 9.61
C GLU A 442 -18.51 3.23 8.93
N ASN A 443 -17.96 2.82 7.78
CA ASN A 443 -18.26 1.51 7.21
C ASN A 443 -17.65 0.36 8.03
N LEU A 444 -16.68 0.65 8.91
CA LEU A 444 -16.08 -0.34 9.79
C LEU A 444 -16.59 -0.23 11.23
N PRO A 445 -16.88 -1.37 11.88
CA PRO A 445 -17.27 -1.38 13.28
C PRO A 445 -16.08 -0.95 14.16
N ALA A 446 -16.38 -0.37 15.32
CA ALA A 446 -15.36 0.16 16.23
C ALA A 446 -14.28 -0.87 16.65
N PRO A 447 -14.60 -2.16 16.92
CA PRO A 447 -13.57 -3.17 17.18
C PRO A 447 -12.61 -3.39 16.02
N ALA A 448 -13.11 -3.42 14.78
CA ALA A 448 -12.27 -3.57 13.60
C ALA A 448 -11.34 -2.36 13.42
N ARG A 449 -11.86 -1.13 13.59
CA ARG A 449 -11.02 0.08 13.57
C ARG A 449 -9.93 0.06 14.64
N ALA A 450 -10.29 -0.32 15.86
CA ALA A 450 -9.33 -0.39 16.97
C ALA A 450 -8.18 -1.39 16.71
N PHE A 451 -8.43 -2.42 15.89
CA PHE A 451 -7.43 -3.40 15.49
C PHE A 451 -6.64 -2.97 14.24
N PHE A 452 -7.32 -2.57 13.16
CA PHE A 452 -6.69 -2.29 11.87
C PHE A 452 -6.00 -0.93 11.80
N GLU A 453 -6.50 0.12 12.45
CA GLU A 453 -5.88 1.45 12.36
C GLU A 453 -4.45 1.50 12.93
N PRO A 454 -4.13 0.86 14.08
CA PRO A 454 -2.73 0.72 14.52
C PRO A 454 -1.85 -0.02 13.51
N TRP A 455 -2.36 -1.11 12.93
CA TRP A 455 -1.61 -1.89 11.93
C TRP A 455 -1.38 -1.06 10.67
N TRP A 456 -2.39 -0.37 10.17
CA TRP A 456 -2.24 0.52 9.02
C TRP A 456 -1.30 1.68 9.28
N ARG A 457 -1.23 2.23 10.50
CA ARG A 457 -0.22 3.24 10.86
C ARG A 457 1.19 2.69 10.76
N GLU A 458 1.43 1.50 11.30
CA GLU A 458 2.72 0.85 11.22
C GLU A 458 3.15 0.54 9.78
N LEU A 459 2.21 0.14 8.91
CA LEU A 459 2.48 -0.02 7.48
C LEU A 459 2.68 1.34 6.78
N ALA A 460 1.90 2.35 7.15
CA ALA A 460 2.03 3.70 6.61
C ALA A 460 3.42 4.28 6.88
N ASP A 461 4.00 4.03 8.05
CA ASP A 461 5.35 4.46 8.41
C ASP A 461 6.43 3.79 7.56
N ARG A 462 6.21 2.55 7.10
CA ARG A 462 7.17 1.75 6.31
C ARG A 462 7.03 1.97 4.80
N GLU A 463 5.80 2.22 4.33
CA GLU A 463 5.41 2.27 2.92
C GLU A 463 5.14 3.71 2.42
N MET A 464 5.73 4.72 3.08
CA MET A 464 5.59 6.15 2.76
C MET A 464 6.10 6.49 1.36
N ALA A 465 5.31 7.27 0.62
CA ALA A 465 5.77 7.90 -0.62
C ALA A 465 6.58 9.18 -0.32
N ALA A 466 7.44 9.59 -1.26
CA ALA A 466 8.33 10.73 -1.05
C ALA A 466 8.60 11.55 -2.31
N MET A 467 9.07 12.78 -2.11
CA MET A 467 9.40 13.75 -3.17
C MET A 467 10.67 14.52 -2.79
N GLY A 468 11.50 14.87 -3.79
CA GLY A 468 12.67 15.73 -3.62
C GLY A 468 13.78 15.18 -2.72
N HIS A 469 13.94 13.85 -2.71
CA HIS A 469 15.00 13.14 -1.99
C HIS A 469 15.85 12.37 -2.99
N GLU A 470 17.02 11.88 -2.56
CA GLU A 470 17.69 10.79 -3.25
C GLU A 470 16.81 9.53 -3.19
N PRO A 471 16.68 8.76 -4.30
CA PRO A 471 15.88 7.56 -4.34
C PRO A 471 16.17 6.61 -3.17
N PHE A 472 15.14 6.06 -2.52
CA PHE A 472 15.32 5.17 -1.35
C PHE A 472 16.13 3.90 -1.66
N ARG A 473 16.12 3.50 -2.92
CA ARG A 473 16.82 2.34 -3.45
C ARG A 473 17.50 2.72 -4.75
N HIS A 474 18.50 1.94 -5.14
CA HIS A 474 19.30 2.25 -6.31
C HIS A 474 18.45 2.26 -7.59
N ILE A 475 18.64 3.31 -8.41
CA ILE A 475 18.14 3.39 -9.78
C ILE A 475 19.30 3.74 -10.71
N LEU A 476 19.23 3.26 -11.95
CA LEU A 476 20.30 3.43 -12.92
C LEU A 476 20.45 4.90 -13.32
N ASP A 477 21.69 5.36 -13.49
CA ASP A 477 22.07 6.69 -14.01
C ASP A 477 21.32 7.88 -13.39
N TYR A 478 21.00 7.84 -12.09
CA TYR A 478 20.44 9.01 -11.39
C TYR A 478 21.52 10.04 -11.10
N ASP A 479 21.26 11.30 -11.45
CA ASP A 479 22.16 12.43 -11.22
C ASP A 479 21.46 13.47 -10.34
N GLU A 480 21.84 13.57 -9.07
CA GLU A 480 21.24 14.51 -8.11
C GLU A 480 21.44 15.99 -8.47
N GLU A 481 22.47 16.33 -9.26
CA GLU A 481 22.73 17.71 -9.65
C GLU A 481 21.77 18.13 -10.77
N ARG A 482 21.35 17.19 -11.62
CA ARG A 482 20.52 17.44 -12.80
C ARG A 482 19.07 17.04 -12.66
N GLU A 483 18.81 15.95 -11.95
CA GLU A 483 17.49 15.36 -11.80
C GLU A 483 16.91 15.66 -10.42
N ALA A 484 15.58 15.72 -10.36
CA ALA A 484 14.83 15.77 -9.12
C ALA A 484 13.86 14.58 -9.08
N VAL A 485 13.77 13.91 -7.92
CA VAL A 485 12.71 12.91 -7.69
C VAL A 485 11.38 13.66 -7.52
N LEU A 486 10.53 13.56 -8.54
CA LEU A 486 9.22 14.17 -8.55
C LEU A 486 8.25 13.40 -7.65
N LEU A 487 8.29 12.07 -7.70
CA LEU A 487 7.51 11.18 -6.84
C LEU A 487 8.17 9.79 -6.80
N GLU A 488 8.33 9.25 -5.60
CA GLU A 488 8.67 7.84 -5.38
C GLU A 488 7.53 7.13 -4.65
N LEU A 489 7.08 6.00 -5.21
CA LEU A 489 6.02 5.16 -4.67
C LEU A 489 6.58 3.76 -4.36
N PRO A 490 6.78 3.42 -3.08
CA PRO A 490 7.11 2.04 -2.72
C PRO A 490 5.98 1.08 -3.08
N THR A 491 6.31 -0.17 -3.39
CA THR A 491 5.32 -1.27 -3.32
C THR A 491 4.67 -1.26 -1.93
N SER A 492 3.34 -1.39 -1.88
CA SER A 492 2.60 -1.16 -0.65
C SER A 492 1.40 -2.10 -0.53
N GLY A 493 1.37 -2.85 0.58
CA GLY A 493 0.22 -3.67 0.95
C GLY A 493 -0.92 -2.86 1.56
N LEU A 494 -0.60 -1.76 2.22
CA LEU A 494 -1.59 -0.81 2.71
C LEU A 494 -2.33 -0.13 1.55
N MET A 495 -1.63 0.21 0.48
CA MET A 495 -2.17 1.02 -0.61
C MET A 495 -2.48 0.24 -1.89
N SER A 496 -2.42 -1.09 -1.83
CA SER A 496 -2.79 -2.00 -2.92
C SER A 496 -2.04 -1.75 -4.23
N ARG A 497 -0.71 -1.54 -4.17
CA ARG A 497 0.11 -1.34 -5.37
C ARG A 497 1.38 -2.20 -5.33
N ARG A 498 1.79 -2.72 -6.47
CA ARG A 498 2.98 -3.55 -6.62
C ARG A 498 3.76 -3.16 -7.88
N PHE A 499 5.06 -2.97 -7.73
CA PHE A 499 6.00 -2.74 -8.82
C PHE A 499 7.13 -3.78 -8.71
N GLY A 500 7.44 -4.45 -9.82
CA GLY A 500 8.44 -5.53 -9.83
C GLY A 500 8.23 -6.57 -8.73
N ASP A 501 9.33 -7.01 -8.12
CA ASP A 501 9.37 -7.99 -7.02
C ASP A 501 9.48 -7.28 -5.66
N CYS A 502 8.58 -6.33 -5.41
CA CYS A 502 8.56 -5.42 -4.24
C CYS A 502 9.56 -4.26 -4.34
N ASP A 503 9.64 -3.67 -5.52
CA ASP A 503 10.45 -2.49 -5.81
C ASP A 503 9.65 -1.19 -5.66
N ASN A 504 10.33 -0.06 -5.79
CA ASN A 504 9.75 1.28 -5.79
C ASN A 504 9.64 1.81 -7.21
N LEU A 505 8.51 2.44 -7.53
CA LEU A 505 8.36 3.23 -8.75
C LEU A 505 8.93 4.62 -8.49
N VAL A 506 9.97 5.01 -9.24
CA VAL A 506 10.64 6.31 -9.09
C VAL A 506 10.41 7.15 -10.35
N VAL A 507 9.85 8.35 -10.17
CA VAL A 507 9.62 9.33 -11.22
C VAL A 507 10.60 10.47 -11.05
N THR A 508 11.52 10.63 -11.99
CA THR A 508 12.49 11.74 -12.03
C THR A 508 12.19 12.68 -13.20
N ILE A 509 12.64 13.92 -13.04
CA ILE A 509 12.54 14.98 -14.04
C ILE A 509 13.82 15.82 -14.01
N ASP A 510 14.26 16.32 -15.16
CA ASP A 510 15.36 17.29 -15.23
C ASP A 510 14.94 18.59 -14.53
N LYS A 511 15.84 19.15 -13.70
CA LYS A 511 15.61 20.37 -12.94
C LYS A 511 15.30 21.57 -13.85
N ALA A 512 15.84 21.63 -15.06
CA ALA A 512 15.52 22.69 -16.03
C ALA A 512 14.09 22.56 -16.57
N ASP A 513 13.63 21.35 -16.88
CA ASP A 513 12.25 21.11 -17.32
C ASP A 513 11.26 21.37 -16.16
N LEU A 514 11.61 20.98 -14.93
CA LEU A 514 10.82 21.30 -13.72
C LEU A 514 10.72 22.80 -13.46
N ALA A 515 11.80 23.57 -13.69
CA ALA A 515 11.83 25.02 -13.50
C ALA A 515 10.83 25.75 -14.41
N ILE A 516 10.66 25.28 -15.64
CA ILE A 516 9.70 25.85 -16.61
C ILE A 516 8.31 25.20 -16.54
N GLY A 517 8.14 24.14 -15.73
CA GLY A 517 6.90 23.40 -15.57
C GLY A 517 6.55 22.51 -16.77
N ASP A 518 7.56 22.01 -17.50
CA ASP A 518 7.38 21.06 -18.60
C ASP A 518 7.45 19.61 -18.09
N PHE A 519 6.29 19.00 -17.89
CA PHE A 519 6.17 17.60 -17.44
C PHE A 519 6.13 16.58 -18.59
N SER A 520 6.49 16.97 -19.82
CA SER A 520 6.46 16.06 -20.98
C SER A 520 7.65 15.08 -21.04
N LYS A 521 8.75 15.39 -20.34
CA LYS A 521 9.98 14.60 -20.32
C LYS A 521 10.22 14.03 -18.92
N LEU A 522 9.45 13.00 -18.60
CA LEU A 522 9.63 12.26 -17.36
C LEU A 522 10.51 11.05 -17.61
N ARG A 523 11.32 10.70 -16.61
CA ARG A 523 12.02 9.42 -16.58
C ARG A 523 11.42 8.59 -15.46
N VAL A 524 11.00 7.37 -15.79
CA VAL A 524 10.36 6.46 -14.85
C VAL A 524 11.19 5.18 -14.77
N GLN A 525 11.56 4.82 -13.56
CA GLN A 525 12.37 3.64 -13.28
C GLN A 525 11.76 2.85 -12.13
N VAL A 526 12.14 1.58 -12.04
CA VAL A 526 11.88 0.74 -10.88
C VAL A 526 13.21 0.53 -10.17
N SER A 527 13.21 0.71 -8.86
CA SER A 527 14.41 0.51 -8.05
C SER A 527 14.84 -0.95 -8.01
N HIS A 528 16.10 -1.23 -7.69
CA HIS A 528 16.62 -2.56 -7.42
C HIS A 528 17.25 -2.68 -6.03
#